data_AF-A0A2I0NC70-F1
#
_entry.id   AF-A0A2I0NC70-F1
#
_cell.length_a   1.000
_cell.length_b   1.000
_cell.length_c   1.000
_cell.angle_alpha   90.00
_cell.angle_beta   90.00
_cell.angle_gamma   90.00
#
_symmetry.space_group_name_H-M   'P 1'
#
loop_
_entity.id
_entity.type
_entity.pdbx_description
1 polymer ?
#
loop_
_entity_poly.entity_id
_entity_poly.type
_entity_poly.pdbx_seq_one_letter_code
_entity_poly.pdbx_strand_id
1 'polypeptide(L)'
;MDPKGTIRTIIYYPLSLGRNFDELYRVLLTLQTADEFGIATPADWRPGDDVIISPAGSCNTAKDRMDGKEAGLECKDWFFCTKKLDKETVLKKILKKK
;
A
#
# COMPACT_ATOMS: atom_id res chain seq x y z
N MET A 1 16.77 0.28 -1.75
CA MET A 1 17.05 0.61 -0.33
C MET A 1 16.28 1.87 0.02
N ASP A 2 15.79 1.99 1.24
CA ASP A 2 15.19 3.25 1.71
C ASP A 2 16.25 4.23 2.24
N PRO A 3 15.90 5.48 2.59
CA PRO A 3 16.85 6.47 3.12
C PRO A 3 17.51 6.07 4.45
N LYS A 4 16.99 5.05 5.16
CA LYS A 4 17.59 4.51 6.38
C LYS A 4 18.59 3.39 6.10
N GLY A 5 18.82 3.07 4.81
CA GLY A 5 19.70 1.98 4.41
C GLY A 5 19.07 0.59 4.48
N THR A 6 17.75 0.48 4.66
CA THR A 6 17.08 -0.82 4.74
C THR A 6 16.77 -1.33 3.33
N ILE A 7 17.06 -2.61 3.06
CA ILE A 7 16.65 -3.27 1.82
C ILE A 7 15.14 -3.53 1.89
N ARG A 8 14.37 -2.94 0.97
CA ARG A 8 12.90 -3.02 0.94
C ARG A 8 12.36 -4.04 -0.05
N THR A 9 13.08 -4.27 -1.15
CA THR A 9 12.71 -5.23 -2.18
C THR A 9 13.96 -5.67 -2.93
N ILE A 10 14.00 -6.94 -3.31
CA ILE A 10 15.07 -7.52 -4.14
C ILE A 10 14.39 -8.21 -5.32
N ILE A 11 14.86 -7.95 -6.53
CA ILE A 11 14.30 -8.49 -7.77
C ILE A 11 15.46 -9.05 -8.61
N TYR A 12 15.42 -10.33 -8.92
CA TYR A 12 16.45 -11.02 -9.70
C TYR A 12 15.90 -11.49 -11.04
N TYR A 13 16.52 -11.06 -12.13
CA TYR A 13 16.18 -11.47 -13.50
C TYR A 13 17.38 -12.22 -14.11
N PRO A 14 17.15 -13.23 -14.96
CA PRO A 14 18.23 -13.89 -15.70
C PRO A 14 18.79 -12.97 -16.80
N LEU A 15 19.99 -13.30 -17.30
CA LEU A 15 20.66 -12.53 -18.36
C LEU A 15 19.83 -12.41 -19.65
N SER A 16 18.98 -13.40 -19.93
CA SER A 16 18.15 -13.48 -21.13
C SER A 16 16.86 -12.63 -21.06
N LEU A 17 16.53 -12.01 -19.92
CA LEU A 17 15.26 -11.32 -19.72
C LEU A 17 15.47 -9.85 -19.35
N GLY A 18 14.97 -8.96 -20.21
CA GLY A 18 14.90 -7.53 -19.95
C GLY A 18 14.01 -7.21 -18.74
N ARG A 19 14.39 -6.22 -17.94
CA ARG A 19 13.62 -5.75 -16.78
C ARG A 19 12.46 -4.87 -17.21
N ASN A 20 11.35 -4.95 -16.48
CA ASN A 20 10.22 -4.04 -16.62
C ASN A 20 10.41 -2.81 -15.73
N PHE A 21 10.76 -1.65 -16.31
CA PHE A 21 10.98 -0.42 -15.55
C PHE A 21 9.70 0.19 -14.98
N ASP A 22 8.55 -0.01 -15.63
CA ASP A 22 7.26 0.45 -15.09
C ASP A 22 6.95 -0.27 -13.79
N GLU A 23 7.30 -1.55 -13.69
CA GLU A 23 7.12 -2.32 -12.44
C GLU A 23 8.08 -1.85 -11.35
N LEU A 24 9.34 -1.54 -11.69
CA LEU A 24 10.29 -0.99 -10.73
C LEU A 24 9.79 0.37 -10.18
N TYR A 25 9.22 1.21 -11.06
CA TYR A 25 8.63 2.48 -10.66
C TYR A 25 7.38 2.26 -9.79
N ARG A 26 6.50 1.33 -10.16
CA ARG A 26 5.31 0.98 -9.37
C ARG A 26 5.68 0.48 -7.97
N VAL A 27 6.68 -0.39 -7.86
CA VAL A 27 7.20 -0.88 -6.57
C VAL A 27 7.72 0.28 -5.72
N LEU A 28 8.47 1.21 -6.30
CA LEU A 28 8.96 2.38 -5.58
C LEU A 28 7.81 3.23 -5.03
N LEU A 29 6.82 3.57 -5.87
CA LEU A 29 5.65 4.35 -5.43
C LEU A 29 4.86 3.60 -4.36
N THR A 30 4.72 2.29 -4.50
CA THR A 30 4.02 1.43 -3.54
C THR A 30 4.68 1.48 -2.17
N LEU A 31 6.01 1.30 -2.11
CA LEU A 31 6.76 1.36 -0.86
C LEU A 31 6.68 2.73 -0.19
N GLN A 32 6.80 3.81 -0.97
CA GLN A 32 6.67 5.17 -0.46
C GLN A 32 5.26 5.47 0.04
N THR A 33 4.23 4.97 -0.64
CA THR A 33 2.83 5.15 -0.25
C THR A 33 2.52 4.36 1.01
N ALA A 34 2.99 3.11 1.11
CA ALA A 34 2.83 2.29 2.31
C ALA A 34 3.45 2.97 3.55
N ASP A 35 4.64 3.56 3.40
CA ASP A 35 5.33 4.25 4.48
C ASP A 35 4.65 5.58 4.89
N GLU A 36 4.21 6.40 3.92
CA GLU A 36 3.58 7.70 4.21
C GLU A 36 2.19 7.55 4.85
N PHE A 37 1.41 6.57 4.39
CA PHE A 37 0.01 6.42 4.79
C PHE A 37 -0.23 5.30 5.82
N GLY A 38 0.77 4.46 6.11
CA GLY A 38 0.64 3.34 7.06
C GLY A 38 -0.35 2.27 6.58
N ILE A 39 -0.35 2.00 5.26
CA ILE A 39 -1.28 1.08 4.59
C ILE A 39 -0.55 -0.06 3.90
N ALA A 40 -1.29 -1.09 3.53
CA ALA A 40 -0.86 -2.11 2.60
C ALA A 40 -1.51 -1.88 1.23
N THR A 41 -0.87 -2.36 0.16
CA THR A 41 -1.40 -2.27 -1.21
C THR A 41 -1.80 -3.65 -1.71
N PRO A 42 -2.95 -3.79 -2.39
CA PRO A 42 -3.35 -5.05 -3.01
C PRO A 42 -2.46 -5.43 -4.20
N ALA A 43 -2.69 -6.62 -4.75
CA ALA A 43 -2.09 -7.03 -6.01
C ALA A 43 -2.39 -6.02 -7.12
N ASP A 44 -1.41 -5.79 -8.00
CA ASP A 44 -1.48 -4.89 -9.15
C ASP A 44 -1.80 -3.41 -8.83
N TRP A 45 -1.74 -3.01 -7.57
CA TRP A 45 -2.09 -1.66 -7.12
C TRP A 45 -1.34 -0.57 -7.86
N ARG A 46 -2.09 0.49 -8.21
CA ARG A 46 -1.61 1.76 -8.75
C ARG A 46 -2.18 2.93 -7.94
N PRO A 47 -1.53 4.11 -7.98
CA PRO A 47 -2.05 5.30 -7.32
C PRO A 47 -3.49 5.63 -7.75
N GLY A 48 -4.40 5.68 -6.77
CA GLY A 48 -5.84 5.87 -6.97
C GLY A 48 -6.67 4.62 -6.70
N ASP A 49 -6.05 3.45 -6.70
CA ASP A 49 -6.71 2.20 -6.32
C ASP A 49 -6.85 2.11 -4.80
N ASP A 50 -7.84 1.34 -4.36
CA ASP A 50 -8.11 1.13 -2.95
C ASP A 50 -6.93 0.47 -2.24
N VAL A 51 -6.68 0.91 -1.01
CA VAL A 51 -5.60 0.41 -0.15
C VAL A 51 -6.17 -0.50 0.94
N ILE A 52 -5.36 -1.45 1.40
CA ILE A 52 -5.71 -2.37 2.47
C ILE A 52 -5.27 -1.77 3.80
N ILE A 53 -6.18 -1.80 4.78
CA ILE A 53 -5.83 -1.45 6.16
C ILE A 53 -5.28 -2.69 6.85
N SER A 54 -4.24 -2.51 7.65
CA SER A 54 -3.65 -3.58 8.45
C SER A 54 -4.72 -4.36 9.23
N PRO A 55 -4.60 -5.70 9.34
CA PRO A 55 -5.55 -6.52 10.07
C PRO A 55 -5.74 -6.03 11.51
N ALA A 56 -6.93 -6.28 12.06
CA ALA A 56 -7.23 -5.92 13.43
C ALA A 56 -6.28 -6.65 14.39
N GLY A 57 -5.52 -5.90 15.19
CA GLY A 57 -4.60 -6.47 16.18
C GLY A 57 -5.28 -7.00 17.44
N SER A 58 -6.59 -6.83 17.59
CA SER A 58 -7.36 -7.28 18.75
C SER A 58 -8.79 -7.68 18.36
N CYS A 59 -9.41 -8.54 19.17
CA CYS A 59 -10.81 -8.97 18.98
C CYS A 59 -11.80 -7.80 19.05
N ASN A 60 -11.51 -6.77 19.85
CA ASN A 60 -12.37 -5.59 19.95
C ASN A 60 -12.35 -4.80 18.64
N THR A 61 -11.17 -4.54 18.09
CA THR A 61 -11.02 -3.85 16.79
C THR A 61 -11.64 -4.66 15.66
N ALA A 62 -11.50 -5.99 15.68
CA ALA A 62 -12.15 -6.87 14.71
C ALA A 62 -13.67 -6.73 14.78
N LYS A 63 -14.24 -6.74 16.00
CA LYS A 63 -15.67 -6.54 16.20
C LYS A 63 -16.14 -5.16 15.73
N ASP A 64 -15.42 -4.09 16.06
CA ASP A 64 -15.80 -2.73 15.67
C ASP A 64 -15.83 -2.54 14.14
N ARG A 65 -14.93 -3.20 13.41
CA ARG A 65 -14.93 -3.23 11.93
C ARG A 65 -16.14 -3.97 11.37
N MET A 66 -16.48 -5.13 11.95
CA MET A 66 -17.66 -5.90 11.54
C MET A 66 -18.98 -5.23 11.92
N ASP A 67 -19.00 -4.46 13.02
CA ASP A 67 -20.13 -3.63 13.45
C ASP A 67 -20.26 -2.34 12.61
N GLY A 68 -19.33 -2.07 11.68
CA GLY A 68 -19.35 -0.90 10.80
C GLY A 68 -19.09 0.44 11.49
N LYS A 69 -18.42 0.43 12.65
CA LYS A 69 -18.16 1.65 13.44
C LYS A 69 -17.08 2.55 12.82
N GLU A 70 -16.24 2.01 11.95
CA GLU A 70 -15.20 2.76 11.25
C GLU A 70 -15.72 3.28 9.89
N ALA A 71 -16.01 4.58 9.83
CA ALA A 71 -16.53 5.22 8.63
C ALA A 71 -15.50 5.22 7.47
N GLY A 72 -15.94 4.85 6.27
CA GLY A 72 -15.13 4.87 5.06
C GLY A 72 -14.25 3.64 4.83
N LEU A 73 -14.45 2.58 5.62
CA LEU A 73 -13.90 1.26 5.34
C LEU A 73 -14.92 0.37 4.64
N GLU A 74 -14.46 -0.35 3.62
CA GLU A 74 -15.21 -1.45 3.03
C GLU A 74 -14.58 -2.76 3.51
N CYS A 75 -15.22 -3.42 4.46
CA CYS A 75 -14.75 -4.67 5.05
C CYS A 75 -15.51 -5.85 4.46
N LYS A 76 -14.78 -6.78 3.83
CA LYS A 76 -15.35 -8.08 3.42
C LYS A 76 -15.29 -9.09 4.56
N ASP A 77 -14.27 -8.95 5.42
CA ASP A 77 -14.07 -9.72 6.64
C ASP A 77 -13.25 -8.88 7.64
N TRP A 78 -13.16 -9.32 8.89
CA TRP A 78 -12.54 -8.57 9.99
C TRP A 78 -11.06 -8.24 9.75
N PHE A 79 -10.36 -9.10 8.99
CA PHE A 79 -8.97 -8.94 8.62
C PHE A 79 -8.77 -8.25 7.25
N PHE A 80 -9.84 -8.13 6.45
CA PHE A 80 -9.76 -7.62 5.09
C PHE A 80 -10.71 -6.44 4.88
N CYS A 81 -10.17 -5.25 5.14
CA CYS A 81 -10.83 -3.98 4.92
C CYS A 81 -10.03 -3.13 3.96
N THR A 82 -10.72 -2.50 3.02
CA THR A 82 -10.15 -1.53 2.09
C THR A 82 -10.62 -0.12 2.40
N LYS A 83 -9.82 0.86 1.95
CA LYS A 83 -10.12 2.28 2.04
C LYS A 83 -9.77 2.95 0.72
N LYS A 84 -10.62 3.87 0.27
CA LYS A 84 -10.31 4.71 -0.90
C LYS A 84 -9.17 5.68 -0.58
N LEU A 85 -8.21 5.76 -1.49
CA LEU A 85 -7.11 6.71 -1.40
C LEU A 85 -6.91 7.40 -2.74
N ASP A 86 -7.21 8.69 -2.78
CA ASP A 86 -7.19 9.48 -4.00
C ASP A 86 -5.78 9.57 -4.62
N LYS A 87 -5.73 9.47 -5.95
CA LYS A 87 -4.50 9.47 -6.74
C LYS A 87 -3.71 10.77 -6.58
N GLU A 88 -4.37 11.92 -6.64
CA GLU A 88 -3.70 13.22 -6.54
C GLU A 88 -3.08 13.39 -5.15
N THR A 89 -3.80 12.96 -4.13
CA THR A 89 -3.32 12.97 -2.74
C THR A 89 -2.05 12.13 -2.58
N VAL A 90 -2.04 10.91 -3.12
CA VAL A 90 -0.87 10.02 -3.11
C VAL A 90 0.32 10.66 -3.82
N LEU A 91 0.14 11.07 -5.08
CA LEU A 91 1.21 11.61 -5.91
C LEU A 91 1.77 12.92 -5.33
N LYS A 92 0.90 13.81 -4.84
CA LYS A 92 1.30 15.07 -4.20
C LYS A 92 2.12 14.86 -2.93
N LYS A 93 1.93 13.76 -2.21
CA LYS A 93 2.70 13.44 -1.01
C LYS A 93 4.05 12.82 -1.35
N ILE A 94 4.07 11.81 -2.22
CA ILE A 94 5.30 11.06 -2.51
C ILE A 94 6.24 11.76 -3.50
N LEU A 95 5.71 12.57 -4.43
CA LEU A 95 6.53 13.26 -5.45
C LEU A 95 7.02 14.66 -5.03
N LYS A 96 6.61 15.15 -3.85
CA LYS A 96 7.12 16.42 -3.35
C LYS A 96 8.63 16.31 -3.13
N LYS A 97 9.40 17.00 -3.97
CA LYS A 97 10.81 17.28 -3.70
C LYS A 97 10.89 18.07 -2.40
N LYS A 98 11.57 17.52 -1.39
CA LYS A 98 12.14 18.33 -0.31
C LYS A 98 13.23 19.23 -0.87
#